data_AF-A0A0B1TW84-F1
#
_entry.id   AF-A0A0B1TW84-F1
#
_cell.length_a   1.000
_cell.length_b   1.000
_cell.length_c   1.000
_cell.angle_alpha   90.00
_cell.angle_beta   90.00
_cell.angle_gamma   90.00
#
_symmetry.space_group_name_H-M   'P 1'
#
loop_
_entity.id
_entity.type
_entity.pdbx_description
1 polymer ?
#
loop_
_entity_poly.entity_id
_entity_poly.type
_entity_poly.pdbx_seq_one_letter_code
_entity_poly.pdbx_strand_id
1 'polypeptide(L)'
;MKSLLILLVFVFAATFAFDPVFVDELREIVDDKKDAKELKKLDHDDNMKRSEKKKKLDEILNKQPENIKKLYKIEVERSKLLHQIKMDKKLEKVTEQELKDHLKKEEEINNDMNISEKEADKKKDELRSKLTSKQRKSLKKD
;
A
#
# COMPACT_ATOMS: atom_id res chain seq x y z
N MET A 1 -37.45 -20.57 17.53
CA MET A 1 -37.00 -20.42 16.14
C MET A 1 -36.21 -19.12 16.02
N LYS A 2 -34.96 -19.25 15.54
CA LYS A 2 -34.21 -18.22 14.81
C LYS A 2 -33.85 -16.94 15.58
N SER A 3 -33.06 -17.09 16.64
CA SER A 3 -32.25 -15.99 17.19
C SER A 3 -30.78 -16.27 16.88
N LEU A 4 -30.27 -15.63 15.84
CA LEU A 4 -28.95 -14.97 15.73
C LEU A 4 -28.73 -14.64 14.26
N LEU A 5 -29.00 -13.38 13.90
CA LEU A 5 -28.48 -12.76 12.68
C LEU A 5 -26.97 -12.61 12.86
N ILE A 6 -26.19 -13.59 12.40
CA ILE A 6 -24.75 -13.45 12.24
C ILE A 6 -24.54 -12.66 10.94
N LEU A 7 -24.57 -11.33 11.07
CA LEU A 7 -24.12 -10.42 10.02
C LEU A 7 -22.58 -10.37 10.10
N LEU A 8 -21.92 -11.41 9.57
CA LEU A 8 -20.46 -11.44 9.44
C LEU A 8 -20.08 -10.59 8.22
N VAL A 9 -20.14 -9.28 8.39
CA VAL A 9 -19.62 -8.34 7.40
C VAL A 9 -18.10 -8.35 7.54
N PHE A 10 -17.45 -9.25 6.83
CA PHE A 10 -16.06 -9.06 6.44
C PHE A 10 -16.04 -7.91 5.42
N VAL A 11 -16.06 -6.66 5.90
CA VAL A 11 -15.54 -5.56 5.08
C VAL A 11 -14.04 -5.80 5.05
N PHE A 12 -13.57 -6.51 4.02
CA PHE A 12 -12.20 -6.32 3.55
C PHE A 12 -12.15 -4.86 3.08
N ALA A 13 -11.92 -3.94 4.01
CA ALA A 13 -11.47 -2.62 3.66
C ALA A 13 -10.10 -2.86 3.05
N ALA A 14 -10.05 -2.95 1.72
CA ALA A 14 -8.83 -2.81 0.98
C ALA A 14 -8.30 -1.41 1.33
N THR A 15 -7.49 -1.36 2.38
CA THR A 15 -6.85 -0.13 2.82
C THR A 15 -5.78 0.16 1.80
N PHE A 16 -6.12 1.07 0.90
CA PHE A 16 -5.27 1.66 -0.12
C PHE A 16 -3.98 2.15 0.53
N ALA A 17 -2.84 1.63 0.06
CA ALA A 17 -1.53 1.93 0.61
C ALA A 17 -0.55 2.30 -0.50
N PHE A 18 0.28 3.30 -0.22
CA PHE A 18 1.38 3.70 -1.10
C PHE A 18 2.46 2.60 -1.20
N ASP A 19 2.69 1.87 -0.11
CA ASP A 19 3.38 0.57 -0.04
C ASP A 19 2.42 -0.43 0.65
N PRO A 20 1.94 -1.48 -0.04
CA PRO A 20 1.00 -2.43 0.55
C PRO A 20 1.61 -3.34 1.63
N VAL A 21 2.94 -3.32 1.79
CA VAL A 21 3.65 -4.16 2.76
C VAL A 21 3.96 -3.41 4.05
N PHE A 22 4.20 -2.10 4.00
CA PHE A 22 4.50 -1.23 5.15
C PHE A 22 5.83 -1.57 5.85
N VAL A 23 6.88 -1.78 5.05
CA VAL A 23 8.21 -2.15 5.61
C VAL A 23 8.83 -0.96 6.34
N ASP A 24 8.63 0.25 5.82
CA ASP A 24 9.19 1.48 6.34
C ASP A 24 8.66 1.80 7.74
N GLU A 25 7.36 1.63 7.97
CA GLU A 25 6.71 1.88 9.26
C GLU A 25 7.33 1.04 10.39
N LEU A 26 7.71 -0.22 10.11
CA LEU A 26 8.42 -1.03 11.09
C LEU A 26 9.88 -0.61 11.23
N ARG A 27 10.55 -0.29 10.11
CA ARG A 27 11.96 0.09 10.11
C ARG A 27 12.23 1.36 10.93
N GLU A 28 11.31 2.31 10.90
CA GLU A 28 11.45 3.59 11.61
C GLU A 28 11.34 3.47 13.13
N ILE A 29 10.67 2.43 13.64
CA ILE A 29 10.38 2.26 15.06
C ILE A 29 11.16 1.12 15.73
N VAL A 30 11.84 0.27 14.96
CA VAL A 30 12.66 -0.82 15.51
C VAL A 30 14.01 -0.28 15.97
N ASP A 31 14.33 -0.52 17.25
CA ASP A 31 15.59 -0.08 17.85
C ASP A 31 16.77 -1.00 17.50
N ASP A 32 16.52 -2.28 17.21
CA ASP A 32 17.57 -3.25 16.89
C ASP A 32 18.17 -2.99 15.50
N LYS A 33 19.49 -2.76 15.48
CA LYS A 33 20.21 -2.41 14.24
C LYS A 33 20.24 -3.55 13.21
N LYS A 34 20.18 -4.80 13.66
CA LYS A 34 20.22 -5.95 12.76
C LYS A 34 18.87 -6.08 12.05
N ASP A 35 17.77 -6.02 12.79
CA ASP A 35 16.42 -6.06 12.24
C ASP A 35 16.16 -4.84 11.35
N ALA A 36 16.55 -3.63 11.75
CA ALA A 36 16.45 -2.43 10.92
C ALA A 36 17.22 -2.57 9.58
N LYS A 37 18.40 -3.21 9.60
CA LYS A 37 19.17 -3.50 8.38
C LYS A 37 18.49 -4.56 7.51
N GLU A 38 17.86 -5.56 8.12
CA GLU A 38 17.08 -6.59 7.41
C GLU A 38 15.85 -5.97 6.74
N LEU A 39 15.11 -5.13 7.46
CA LEU A 39 13.98 -4.36 6.93
C LEU A 39 14.42 -3.45 5.78
N LYS A 40 15.56 -2.76 5.90
CA LYS A 40 16.11 -1.96 4.80
C LYS A 40 16.40 -2.80 3.55
N LYS A 41 16.93 -4.02 3.70
CA LYS A 41 17.16 -4.90 2.55
C LYS A 41 15.85 -5.39 1.94
N LEU A 42 14.87 -5.69 2.81
CA LEU A 42 13.55 -6.16 2.41
C LEU A 42 12.80 -5.10 1.61
N ASP A 43 12.89 -3.85 2.04
CA ASP A 43 12.35 -2.67 1.36
C ASP A 43 12.89 -2.55 -0.08
N HIS A 44 14.22 -2.50 -0.24
CA HIS A 44 14.89 -2.37 -1.55
C HIS A 44 14.83 -3.61 -2.46
N ASP A 45 14.24 -4.73 -2.03
CA ASP A 45 14.06 -5.89 -2.92
C ASP A 45 12.84 -5.69 -3.81
N ASP A 46 13.04 -5.00 -4.93
CA ASP A 46 12.00 -4.66 -5.89
C ASP A 46 11.56 -5.84 -6.77
N ASN A 47 12.26 -6.98 -6.71
CA ASN A 47 11.93 -8.16 -7.50
C ASN A 47 11.16 -9.21 -6.67
N MET A 48 11.15 -9.09 -5.34
CA MET A 48 10.36 -9.96 -4.47
C MET A 48 8.87 -9.62 -4.59
N LYS A 49 8.03 -10.66 -4.68
CA LYS A 49 6.58 -10.47 -4.60
C LYS A 49 6.20 -9.86 -3.27
N ARG A 50 5.27 -8.90 -3.27
CA ARG A 50 4.82 -8.21 -2.05
C ARG A 50 4.25 -9.17 -0.99
N SER A 51 3.57 -10.24 -1.40
CA SER A 51 3.11 -11.31 -0.49
C SER A 51 4.25 -12.04 0.21
N GLU A 52 5.36 -12.29 -0.48
CA GLU A 52 6.57 -12.87 0.13
C GLU A 52 7.27 -11.86 1.03
N LYS A 53 7.35 -10.60 0.59
CA LYS A 53 7.88 -9.48 1.37
C LYS A 53 7.13 -9.33 2.69
N LYS A 54 5.80 -9.43 2.65
CA LYS A 54 4.92 -9.39 3.82
C LYS A 54 5.19 -10.51 4.82
N LYS A 55 5.41 -11.74 4.35
CA LYS A 55 5.76 -12.88 5.23
C LYS A 55 7.05 -12.61 6.01
N LYS A 56 8.09 -12.11 5.33
CA LYS A 56 9.37 -11.76 5.98
C LYS A 56 9.21 -10.60 6.96
N LEU A 57 8.42 -9.60 6.61
CA LEU A 57 8.09 -8.51 7.52
C LEU A 57 7.40 -9.05 8.79
N ASP A 58 6.42 -9.95 8.65
CA ASP A 58 5.72 -10.56 9.77
C ASP A 58 6.67 -11.38 10.67
N GLU A 59 7.62 -12.10 10.10
CA GLU A 59 8.65 -12.81 10.86
C GLU A 59 9.52 -11.87 11.71
N ILE A 60 9.88 -10.69 11.18
CA ILE A 60 10.64 -9.67 11.92
C ILE A 60 9.76 -9.03 13.00
N LEU A 61 8.52 -8.65 12.65
CA LEU A 61 7.56 -8.05 13.56
C LEU A 61 7.25 -8.97 14.75
N ASN A 62 7.13 -10.27 14.52
CA ASN A 62 6.81 -11.25 15.56
C ASN A 62 7.90 -11.38 16.63
N LYS A 63 9.16 -11.05 16.28
CA LYS A 63 10.30 -11.02 17.22
C LYS A 63 10.31 -9.75 18.07
N GLN A 64 9.58 -8.71 17.67
CA GLN A 64 9.62 -7.43 18.36
C GLN A 64 8.88 -7.47 19.71
N PRO A 65 9.26 -6.61 20.65
CA PRO A 65 8.49 -6.34 21.86
C PRO A 65 7.05 -5.88 21.56
N GLU A 66 6.12 -6.15 22.48
CA GLU A 66 4.70 -5.80 22.30
C GLU A 66 4.44 -4.30 22.12
N ASN A 67 5.26 -3.42 22.71
CA ASN A 67 5.14 -1.98 22.47
C ASN A 67 5.45 -1.61 21.02
N ILE A 68 6.44 -2.25 20.40
CA ILE A 68 6.80 -2.02 18.98
C ILE A 68 5.69 -2.54 18.07
N LYS A 69 5.13 -3.72 18.34
CA LYS A 69 3.98 -4.24 17.57
C LYS A 69 2.77 -3.31 17.61
N LYS A 70 2.49 -2.70 18.76
CA LYS A 70 1.41 -1.71 18.91
C LYS A 70 1.71 -0.42 18.13
N LEU A 71 2.93 0.11 18.24
CA LEU A 71 3.36 1.30 17.49
C LEU A 71 3.29 1.06 15.98
N TYR A 72 3.75 -0.11 15.51
CA TYR A 72 3.66 -0.50 14.11
C TYR A 72 2.22 -0.44 13.59
N LYS A 73 1.26 -0.99 14.35
CA LYS A 73 -0.15 -0.93 13.96
C LYS A 73 -0.66 0.51 13.82
N ILE A 74 -0.26 1.39 14.75
CA ILE A 74 -0.66 2.81 14.73
C ILE A 74 -0.07 3.51 13.50
N GLU A 75 1.22 3.32 13.21
CA GLU A 75 1.86 3.93 12.04
C GLU A 75 1.27 3.40 10.72
N VAL A 76 0.97 2.10 10.64
CA VAL A 76 0.27 1.53 9.47
C VAL A 76 -1.11 2.17 9.28
N GLU A 77 -1.90 2.33 10.35
CA GLU A 77 -3.21 3.00 10.27
C GLU A 77 -3.07 4.47 9.84
N ARG A 78 -2.05 5.17 10.33
CA ARG A 78 -1.74 6.55 9.95
C ARG A 78 -1.35 6.65 8.47
N SER A 79 -0.45 5.79 7.98
CA SER A 79 -0.02 5.77 6.58
C SER A 79 -1.19 5.49 5.63
N LYS A 80 -2.07 4.55 5.99
CA LYS A 80 -3.31 4.27 5.25
C LYS A 80 -4.22 5.49 5.18
N LEU A 81 -4.43 6.18 6.30
CA LEU A 81 -5.27 7.38 6.34
C LEU A 81 -4.68 8.51 5.47
N LEU A 82 -3.37 8.75 5.56
CA LEU A 82 -2.70 9.76 4.75
C LEU A 82 -2.77 9.45 3.25
N HIS A 83 -2.63 8.17 2.88
CA HIS A 83 -2.80 7.74 1.51
C HIS A 83 -4.23 7.94 1.01
N GLN A 84 -5.22 7.53 1.81
CA GLN A 84 -6.64 7.73 1.49
C GLN A 84 -6.96 9.21 1.23
N ILE A 85 -6.53 10.10 2.13
CA ILE A 85 -6.73 11.55 1.98
C ILE A 85 -6.10 12.08 0.68
N LYS A 86 -4.89 11.61 0.34
CA LYS A 86 -4.21 11.99 -0.91
C LYS A 86 -5.00 11.50 -2.13
N MET A 87 -5.50 10.27 -2.09
CA MET A 87 -6.28 9.68 -3.18
C MET A 87 -7.62 10.38 -3.37
N ASP A 88 -8.35 10.66 -2.28
CA ASP A 88 -9.61 11.39 -2.32
C ASP A 88 -9.41 12.79 -2.92
N LYS A 89 -8.38 13.51 -2.46
CA LYS A 89 -8.02 14.82 -3.01
C LYS A 89 -7.69 14.76 -4.51
N LYS A 90 -7.04 13.69 -4.98
CA LYS A 90 -6.76 13.49 -6.41
C LYS A 90 -8.06 13.23 -7.19
N LEU A 91 -8.94 12.38 -6.67
CA LEU A 91 -10.22 12.04 -7.30
C LEU A 91 -11.18 13.23 -7.37
N GLU A 92 -11.19 14.11 -6.36
CA GLU A 92 -12.01 15.34 -6.35
C GLU A 92 -11.58 16.35 -7.42
N LYS A 93 -10.27 16.49 -7.66
CA LYS A 93 -9.73 17.42 -8.67
C LYS A 93 -10.00 16.97 -10.10
N VAL A 94 -10.20 15.67 -10.31
CA VAL A 94 -10.37 15.08 -11.64
C VAL A 94 -11.85 15.03 -12.00
N THR A 95 -12.23 15.71 -13.08
CA THR A 95 -13.62 15.71 -13.56
C THR A 95 -13.90 14.62 -14.57
N GLU A 96 -12.91 14.29 -15.41
CA GLU A 96 -13.01 13.29 -16.47
C GLU A 96 -13.09 11.86 -15.89
N GLN A 97 -14.13 11.11 -16.25
CA GLN A 97 -14.35 9.75 -15.75
C GLN A 97 -13.20 8.80 -16.11
N GLU A 98 -12.66 8.91 -17.33
CA GLU A 98 -11.51 8.09 -17.79
C GLU A 98 -10.30 8.23 -16.87
N LEU A 99 -10.04 9.44 -16.37
CA LEU A 99 -8.93 9.71 -15.45
C LEU A 99 -9.21 9.20 -14.03
N LYS A 100 -10.47 9.22 -13.59
CA LYS A 100 -10.85 8.56 -12.32
C LYS A 100 -10.63 7.05 -12.41
N ASP A 101 -11.03 6.44 -13.52
CA ASP A 101 -10.85 5.00 -13.75
C ASP A 101 -9.36 4.64 -13.88
N HIS A 102 -8.55 5.53 -14.47
CA HIS A 102 -7.10 5.39 -14.49
C HIS A 102 -6.51 5.37 -13.08
N LEU A 103 -6.86 6.33 -12.24
CA LEU A 103 -6.38 6.41 -10.84
C LEU A 103 -6.77 5.17 -10.04
N LYS A 104 -7.99 4.66 -10.22
CA LYS A 104 -8.44 3.42 -9.58
C LYS A 104 -7.62 2.20 -10.03
N LYS A 105 -7.34 2.07 -11.32
CA LYS A 105 -6.49 0.98 -11.85
C LYS A 105 -5.04 1.06 -11.36
N GLU A 106 -4.49 2.28 -11.27
CA GLU A 106 -3.18 2.50 -10.68
C GLU A 106 -3.17 2.03 -9.22
N GLU A 107 -4.23 2.32 -8.48
CA GLU A 107 -4.39 1.88 -7.11
C GLU A 107 -4.55 0.36 -6.97
N GLU A 108 -5.30 -0.29 -7.87
CA GLU A 108 -5.37 -1.76 -7.93
C GLU A 108 -3.98 -2.39 -8.14
N ILE A 109 -3.15 -1.79 -9.00
CA ILE A 109 -1.77 -2.25 -9.24
C ILE A 109 -0.90 -2.04 -7.99
N ASN A 110 -1.04 -0.90 -7.31
CA ASN A 110 -0.28 -0.61 -6.08
C ASN A 110 -0.60 -1.62 -4.98
N ASN A 111 -1.84 -2.10 -4.89
CA ASN A 111 -2.27 -3.04 -3.85
C ASN A 111 -2.21 -4.52 -4.27
N ASP A 112 -1.78 -4.84 -5.50
CA ASP A 112 -1.63 -6.22 -5.95
C ASP A 112 -0.46 -6.90 -5.21
N MET A 113 -0.80 -7.79 -4.27
CA MET A 113 0.16 -8.54 -3.44
C MET A 113 0.87 -9.66 -4.21
N ASN A 114 0.40 -10.02 -5.41
CA ASN A 114 0.94 -11.12 -6.20
C ASN A 114 2.09 -10.72 -7.13
N ILE A 115 2.34 -9.41 -7.24
CA ILE A 115 3.43 -8.85 -8.03
C ILE A 115 4.49 -8.22 -7.14
N SER A 116 5.68 -8.06 -7.72
CA SER A 116 6.78 -7.28 -7.18
C SER A 116 6.62 -5.79 -7.48
N GLU A 117 7.41 -4.94 -6.81
CA GLU A 117 7.36 -3.49 -7.06
C GLU A 117 7.77 -3.17 -8.50
N LYS A 118 8.80 -3.85 -9.01
CA LYS A 118 9.25 -3.69 -10.40
C LYS A 118 8.19 -4.08 -11.42
N GLU A 119 7.39 -5.10 -11.14
CA GLU A 119 6.26 -5.48 -11.99
C GLU A 119 5.12 -4.46 -11.91
N ALA A 120 4.85 -3.92 -10.71
CA ALA A 120 3.88 -2.86 -10.53
C ALA A 120 4.27 -1.61 -11.30
N ASP A 121 5.54 -1.19 -11.24
CA ASP A 121 6.07 -0.06 -12.01
C ASP A 121 5.88 -0.24 -13.51
N LYS A 122 6.21 -1.43 -14.05
CA LYS A 122 5.93 -1.74 -15.46
C LYS A 122 4.45 -1.63 -15.82
N LYS A 123 3.56 -2.21 -15.00
CA LYS A 123 2.11 -2.13 -15.22
C LYS A 123 1.61 -0.68 -15.14
N LYS A 124 2.14 0.13 -14.21
CA LYS A 124 1.82 1.57 -14.09
C LYS A 124 2.29 2.34 -15.31
N ASP A 125 3.49 2.06 -15.82
CA ASP A 125 4.02 2.70 -17.03
C ASP A 125 3.19 2.34 -18.27
N GLU A 126 2.81 1.07 -18.42
CA GLU A 126 1.89 0.61 -19.48
C GLU A 126 0.52 1.29 -19.37
N LEU A 127 -0.03 1.38 -18.15
CA LEU A 127 -1.29 2.07 -17.89
C LEU A 127 -1.18 3.56 -18.26
N ARG A 128 -0.09 4.22 -17.86
CA ARG A 128 0.20 5.63 -18.13
C ARG A 128 0.43 5.93 -19.61
N SER A 129 0.97 4.97 -20.36
CA SER A 129 1.21 5.11 -21.79
C SER A 129 -0.09 5.36 -22.57
N LYS A 130 -1.23 4.86 -22.06
CA LYS A 130 -2.57 5.03 -22.67
C LYS A 130 -3.11 6.45 -22.56
N LEU A 131 -2.60 7.26 -21.64
CA LEU A 131 -3.01 8.66 -21.48
C LEU A 131 -2.33 9.57 -22.49
N THR A 132 -3.05 10.61 -22.93
CA THR A 132 -2.46 11.72 -23.70
C THR A 132 -1.50 12.55 -22.84
N SER A 133 -0.59 13.30 -23.48
CA SER A 133 0.31 14.22 -22.77
C SER A 133 -0.42 15.25 -21.90
N LYS A 134 -1.61 15.71 -22.32
CA LYS A 134 -2.44 16.66 -21.55
C LYS A 134 -3.00 16.01 -20.29
N GLN A 135 -3.54 14.80 -20.41
CA GLN A 135 -4.05 13.99 -19.30
C GLN A 135 -2.93 13.63 -18.30
N ARG A 136 -1.73 13.27 -18.78
CA ARG A 136 -0.59 13.02 -17.88
C ARG A 136 -0.17 14.27 -17.09
N LYS A 137 -0.30 15.46 -17.68
CA LYS A 137 0.00 16.73 -17.02
C LYS A 137 -1.06 17.12 -15.99
N SER A 138 -2.35 16.85 -16.26
CA SER A 138 -3.41 17.12 -15.29
C SER A 138 -3.28 16.25 -14.05
N LEU A 139 -2.82 15.00 -14.19
CA LEU A 139 -2.55 14.10 -13.07
C LEU A 139 -1.25 14.42 -12.28
N LYS A 140 -0.31 15.19 -12.86
CA LYS A 140 0.97 15.56 -12.23
C LYS A 140 0.93 16.85 -11.40
N LYS A 141 -0.14 17.64 -11.49
CA LYS A 141 -0.28 18.90 -10.72
C LYS A 141 -0.62 18.58 -9.26
N ASP A 142 0.41 18.20 -8.51
CA ASP A 142 0.44 18.18 -7.05
C ASP A 142 1.13 19.43 -6.50
#